data_AF-A0A4Y8HXG6-F1
#
_entry.id   AF-A0A4Y8HXG6-F1
#
_cell.length_a   1.000
_cell.length_b   1.000
_cell.length_c   1.000
_cell.angle_alpha   90.00
_cell.angle_beta   90.00
_cell.angle_gamma   90.00
#
_symmetry.space_group_name_H-M   'P 1'
#
loop_
_entity.id
_entity.type
_entity.pdbx_description
1 polymer ?
#
loop_
_entity_poly.entity_id
_entity_poly.type
_entity_poly.pdbx_seq_one_letter_code
_entity_poly.pdbx_strand_id
1 'polypeptide(L)'
;MTKARDEILAGKLDDNFPLVLWKTGSSTQTNMNVNEVVAHHRANDMIGENTVHPNDHVNMAQSSNDTFPAAMHIVAIIELEEKLLPSMSLLKDAIKNKISKNKNVIKTVVKNVKEV
;
A
#
# COMPACT_ATOMS: atom_id res chain seq x y z
N MET A 1 -3.01 4.40 -21.90
CA MET A 1 -3.34 4.21 -20.46
C MET A 1 -2.36 3.28 -19.75
N THR A 2 -2.06 2.07 -20.26
CA THR A 2 -1.15 1.11 -19.60
C THR A 2 0.22 1.71 -19.23
N LYS A 3 0.86 2.40 -20.17
CA LYS A 3 2.16 3.04 -19.93
C LYS A 3 2.15 4.09 -18.81
N ALA A 4 1.06 4.84 -18.67
CA ALA A 4 0.90 5.79 -17.56
C ALA A 4 0.82 5.05 -16.21
N ARG A 5 0.11 3.92 -16.17
CA ARG A 5 0.03 3.06 -14.98
C ARG A 5 1.39 2.45 -14.64
N ASP A 6 2.14 2.00 -15.64
CA ASP A 6 3.49 1.46 -15.42
C ASP A 6 4.46 2.51 -14.87
N GLU A 7 4.35 3.77 -15.31
CA GLU A 7 5.16 4.88 -14.79
C GLU A 7 4.79 5.25 -13.34
N ILE A 8 3.50 5.18 -12.97
CA ILE A 8 3.04 5.31 -11.58
C ILE A 8 3.60 4.17 -10.73
N LEU A 9 3.49 2.92 -11.18
CA LEU A 9 4.01 1.76 -10.47
C LEU A 9 5.54 1.79 -10.32
N ALA A 10 6.23 2.44 -11.25
CA ALA A 10 7.68 2.67 -11.19
C ALA A 10 8.08 3.87 -10.30
N GLY A 11 7.13 4.55 -9.64
CA GLY A 11 7.39 5.69 -8.75
C GLY A 11 7.82 6.99 -9.46
N LYS A 12 7.64 7.08 -10.80
CA LYS A 12 8.11 8.24 -11.57
C LYS A 12 7.22 9.47 -11.45
N LEU A 13 6.01 9.29 -10.90
CA LEU A 13 4.97 10.30 -10.85
C LEU A 13 4.52 10.60 -9.41
N ASP A 14 5.28 10.19 -8.40
CA ASP A 14 4.91 10.32 -6.98
C ASP A 14 4.59 11.76 -6.57
N ASP A 15 5.31 12.74 -7.13
CA ASP A 15 5.09 14.18 -6.89
C ASP A 15 3.70 14.68 -7.35
N ASN A 16 2.97 13.90 -8.16
CA ASN A 16 1.63 14.25 -8.63
C ASN A 16 0.50 13.83 -7.67
N PHE A 17 0.82 13.25 -6.52
CA PHE A 17 -0.15 12.80 -5.51
C PHE A 17 -0.01 13.56 -4.18
N PRO A 18 -0.20 14.90 -4.13
CA PRO A 18 0.05 15.73 -2.94
C PRO A 18 -1.03 15.60 -1.83
N LEU A 19 -1.98 14.68 -2.01
CA LEU A 19 -3.20 14.59 -1.23
C LEU A 19 -2.94 13.91 0.14
N VAL A 20 -3.23 14.64 1.24
CA VAL A 20 -3.06 14.15 2.62
C VAL A 20 -4.15 13.16 3.07
N LEU A 21 -3.94 12.42 4.16
CA LEU A 21 -4.93 11.45 4.68
C LEU A 21 -6.24 12.09 5.18
N TRP A 22 -6.18 13.30 5.73
CA TRP A 22 -7.33 13.96 6.37
C TRP A 22 -8.25 14.65 5.35
N LYS A 23 -9.14 13.86 4.76
CA LYS A 23 -10.05 14.29 3.69
C LYS A 23 -11.49 13.84 3.94
N THR A 24 -12.37 14.12 3.00
CA THR A 24 -13.74 13.59 2.98
C THR A 24 -13.70 12.05 3.04
N GLY A 25 -14.50 11.44 3.91
CA GLY A 25 -14.42 10.00 4.20
C GLY A 25 -14.75 9.06 3.02
N SER A 26 -15.26 9.60 1.91
CA SER A 26 -15.51 8.85 0.67
C SER A 26 -14.25 8.56 -0.15
N SER A 27 -13.11 9.17 0.20
CA SER A 27 -11.83 9.04 -0.54
C SER A 27 -11.90 9.42 -2.03
N THR A 28 -12.97 10.11 -2.45
CA THR A 28 -13.23 10.50 -3.83
C THR A 28 -12.13 11.38 -4.39
N GLN A 29 -11.54 12.25 -3.57
CA GLN A 29 -10.43 13.12 -4.00
C GLN A 29 -9.20 12.33 -4.43
N THR A 30 -8.86 11.27 -3.69
CA THR A 30 -7.73 10.39 -4.03
C THR A 30 -8.02 9.59 -5.30
N ASN A 31 -9.26 9.09 -5.45
CA ASN A 31 -9.68 8.40 -6.67
C ASN A 31 -9.57 9.32 -7.89
N MET A 32 -10.08 10.55 -7.79
CA MET A 32 -10.02 11.52 -8.88
C MET A 32 -8.60 11.96 -9.21
N ASN A 33 -7.73 12.13 -8.22
CA ASN A 33 -6.34 12.51 -8.47
C ASN A 33 -5.59 11.42 -9.27
N VAL A 34 -5.82 10.14 -8.99
CA VAL A 34 -5.29 9.05 -9.83
C VAL A 34 -5.87 9.10 -11.25
N ASN A 35 -7.18 9.30 -11.38
CA ASN A 35 -7.82 9.38 -12.70
C ASN A 35 -7.28 10.55 -13.53
N GLU A 36 -7.07 11.71 -12.92
CA GLU A 36 -6.53 12.92 -13.55
C GLU A 36 -5.06 12.74 -13.94
N VAL A 37 -4.22 12.15 -13.08
CA VAL A 37 -2.81 11.88 -13.42
C VAL A 37 -2.71 10.90 -14.59
N VAL A 38 -3.54 9.85 -14.61
CA VAL A 38 -3.56 8.88 -15.72
C VAL A 38 -4.08 9.53 -17.01
N ALA A 39 -5.10 10.38 -16.93
CA ALA A 39 -5.70 11.06 -18.09
C ALA A 39 -4.79 12.18 -18.65
N HIS A 40 -4.44 13.16 -17.82
CA HIS A 40 -3.71 14.35 -18.24
C HIS A 40 -2.22 14.07 -18.46
N HIS A 41 -1.52 13.57 -17.44
CA HIS A 41 -0.05 13.64 -17.40
C HIS A 41 0.62 12.76 -18.46
N ARG A 42 -0.11 11.80 -19.07
CA ARG A 42 0.47 10.97 -20.15
C ARG A 42 -0.46 10.57 -21.26
N ALA A 43 -1.75 10.32 -21.03
CA ALA A 43 -2.59 9.90 -22.15
C ALA A 43 -2.76 11.06 -23.14
N ASN A 44 -3.06 12.26 -22.64
CA ASN A 44 -3.19 13.44 -23.50
C ASN A 44 -1.82 14.03 -23.88
N ASP A 45 -0.82 14.01 -22.99
CA ASP A 45 0.54 14.49 -23.31
C ASP A 45 1.27 13.61 -24.34
N MET A 46 1.03 12.30 -24.38
CA MET A 46 1.62 11.42 -25.41
C MET A 46 0.87 11.48 -26.75
N ILE A 47 -0.44 11.73 -26.71
CA ILE A 47 -1.28 11.81 -27.91
C ILE A 47 -1.22 13.23 -28.52
N GLY A 48 -0.91 14.24 -27.72
CA GLY A 48 -0.90 15.65 -28.13
C GLY A 48 -2.30 16.28 -28.19
N GLU A 49 -3.35 15.55 -27.78
CA GLU A 49 -4.74 15.97 -27.83
C GLU A 49 -5.47 15.58 -26.54
N ASN A 50 -6.46 16.38 -26.12
CA ASN A 50 -7.22 16.15 -24.90
C ASN A 50 -8.35 15.12 -25.11
N THR A 51 -7.97 13.88 -25.45
CA THR A 51 -8.90 12.80 -25.84
C THR A 51 -9.31 11.89 -24.68
N VAL A 52 -8.49 11.79 -23.64
CA VAL A 52 -8.75 10.95 -22.47
C VAL A 52 -9.38 11.77 -21.35
N HIS A 53 -10.66 11.50 -21.04
CA HIS A 53 -11.39 12.12 -19.94
C HIS A 53 -11.23 11.27 -18.66
N PRO A 54 -10.90 11.88 -17.49
CA PRO A 54 -10.67 11.14 -16.25
C PRO A 54 -11.89 10.34 -15.79
N ASN A 55 -13.11 10.83 -16.02
CA ASN A 55 -14.32 10.11 -15.62
C ASN A 55 -14.80 9.12 -16.69
N ASP A 56 -14.92 9.59 -17.93
CA ASP A 56 -15.61 8.83 -18.99
C ASP A 56 -14.73 7.71 -19.54
N HIS A 57 -13.41 7.83 -19.41
CA HIS A 57 -12.46 6.86 -19.93
C HIS A 57 -11.66 6.16 -18.84
N VAL A 58 -11.09 6.88 -17.85
CA VAL A 58 -10.26 6.25 -16.81
C VAL A 58 -11.11 5.61 -15.72
N ASN A 59 -12.14 6.31 -15.24
CA ASN A 59 -13.07 5.85 -14.20
C ASN A 59 -14.34 5.20 -14.78
N MET A 60 -14.30 4.76 -16.04
CA MET A 60 -15.47 4.23 -16.73
C MET A 60 -16.00 2.99 -16.00
N ALA A 61 -17.29 3.00 -15.66
CA ALA A 61 -17.96 1.94 -14.88
C ALA A 61 -17.37 1.70 -13.48
N GLN A 62 -16.72 2.71 -12.89
CA GLN A 62 -16.17 2.67 -11.54
C GLN A 62 -16.78 3.76 -10.65
N SER A 63 -16.78 3.54 -9.33
CA SER A 63 -17.07 4.55 -8.32
C SER A 63 -15.89 4.68 -7.36
N SER A 64 -15.81 5.78 -6.61
CA SER A 64 -14.84 5.83 -5.50
C SER A 64 -15.22 4.84 -4.40
N ASN A 65 -16.50 4.51 -4.28
CA ASN A 65 -17.03 3.71 -3.18
C ASN A 65 -16.77 2.20 -3.33
N ASP A 66 -16.46 1.72 -4.53
CA ASP A 66 -16.01 0.35 -4.79
C ASP A 66 -14.50 0.29 -5.08
N THR A 67 -13.98 1.25 -5.86
CA THR A 67 -12.56 1.27 -6.27
C THR A 67 -11.61 1.48 -5.08
N PHE A 68 -11.93 2.41 -4.18
CA PHE A 68 -11.03 2.72 -3.07
C PHE A 68 -10.97 1.58 -2.03
N PRO A 69 -12.09 1.00 -1.55
CA PRO A 69 -12.04 -0.17 -0.68
C PRO A 69 -11.36 -1.38 -1.35
N ALA A 70 -11.58 -1.61 -2.65
CA ALA A 70 -10.88 -2.67 -3.37
C ALA A 70 -9.35 -2.46 -3.34
N ALA A 71 -8.87 -1.25 -3.61
CA ALA A 71 -7.46 -0.91 -3.51
C ALA A 71 -6.91 -1.12 -2.09
N MET A 72 -7.66 -0.74 -1.05
CA MET A 72 -7.26 -0.97 0.35
C MET A 72 -7.08 -2.46 0.65
N HIS A 73 -7.99 -3.32 0.19
CA HIS A 73 -7.89 -4.76 0.40
C HIS A 73 -6.68 -5.35 -0.33
N ILE A 74 -6.42 -4.93 -1.57
CA ILE A 74 -5.25 -5.37 -2.34
C ILE A 74 -3.96 -5.01 -1.59
N VAL A 75 -3.82 -3.75 -1.17
CA VAL A 75 -2.63 -3.31 -0.42
C VAL A 75 -2.47 -4.06 0.89
N ALA A 76 -3.57 -4.29 1.63
CA ALA A 76 -3.51 -5.03 2.89
C ALA A 76 -2.99 -6.46 2.71
N ILE A 77 -3.40 -7.15 1.64
CA ILE A 77 -2.93 -8.50 1.33
C ILE A 77 -1.45 -8.49 0.94
N ILE A 78 -1.04 -7.56 0.08
CA ILE A 78 0.36 -7.40 -0.33
C ILE A 78 1.27 -7.16 0.88
N GLU A 79 0.91 -6.22 1.75
CA GLU A 79 1.69 -5.91 2.97
C GLU A 79 1.76 -7.11 3.94
N LEU A 80 0.66 -7.88 4.04
CA LEU A 80 0.61 -9.08 4.85
C LEU A 80 1.56 -10.16 4.32
N GLU A 81 1.47 -10.47 3.03
CA GLU A 81 2.22 -11.55 2.39
C GLU A 81 3.70 -11.22 2.21
N GLU A 82 4.01 -10.00 1.79
CA GLU A 82 5.38 -9.61 1.43
C GLU A 82 6.21 -9.11 2.61
N LYS A 83 5.58 -8.56 3.66
CA LYS A 83 6.30 -7.99 4.81
C LYS A 83 6.00 -8.68 6.13
N LEU A 84 4.74 -8.76 6.52
CA LEU A 84 4.38 -9.22 7.86
C LEU A 84 4.68 -10.70 8.08
N LEU A 85 4.18 -11.59 7.20
CA LEU A 85 4.37 -13.03 7.34
C LEU A 85 5.86 -13.43 7.29
N PRO A 86 6.70 -12.91 6.36
CA PRO A 86 8.13 -13.16 6.37
C PRO A 86 8.81 -12.69 7.66
N SER A 87 8.48 -11.48 8.13
CA SER A 87 9.05 -10.93 9.37
C SER A 87 8.68 -11.78 10.60
N MET A 88 7.44 -12.27 10.67
CA MET A 88 7.01 -13.18 11.73
C MET A 88 7.74 -14.53 11.65
N SER A 89 7.99 -15.05 10.44
CA SER A 89 8.77 -16.27 10.27
C SER A 89 10.20 -16.09 10.76
N LEU A 90 10.85 -14.98 10.40
CA LEU A 90 12.21 -14.65 10.87
C LEU A 90 12.26 -14.56 12.40
N LEU A 91 11.30 -13.89 13.03
CA LEU A 91 11.21 -13.80 14.48
C LEU A 91 11.04 -15.19 15.12
N LYS A 92 10.14 -16.01 14.58
CA LYS A 92 9.90 -17.37 15.06
C LYS A 92 11.16 -18.22 15.01
N ASP A 93 11.92 -18.15 13.92
CA ASP A 93 13.15 -18.92 13.76
C ASP A 93 14.27 -18.41 14.66
N ALA A 94 14.39 -17.08 14.84
CA ALA A 94 15.33 -16.50 15.80
C ALA A 94 15.03 -16.96 17.24
N ILE A 95 13.75 -16.98 17.64
CA ILE A 95 13.33 -17.48 18.96
C ILE A 95 13.65 -18.97 19.08
N LYS A 96 13.31 -19.80 18.09
CA LYS A 96 13.63 -21.24 18.10
C LYS A 96 15.13 -21.49 18.23
N ASN A 97 15.95 -20.72 17.52
CA ASN A 97 17.41 -20.83 17.62
C ASN A 97 17.91 -20.48 19.02
N LYS A 98 17.36 -19.44 19.66
CA LYS A 98 17.70 -19.10 21.04
C LYS A 98 17.23 -20.16 22.04
N ILE A 99 16.05 -20.73 21.86
CA ILE A 99 15.55 -21.85 22.67
C ILE A 99 16.54 -23.03 22.59
N SER A 100 16.93 -23.43 21.39
CA SER A 100 17.87 -24.54 21.19
C SER A 100 19.25 -24.28 21.82
N LYS A 101 19.80 -23.07 21.66
CA LYS A 101 21.08 -22.69 22.28
C LYS A 101 21.04 -22.67 23.81
N ASN A 102 19.88 -22.36 24.38
CA ASN A 102 19.71 -22.23 25.82
C ASN A 102 19.09 -23.47 26.48
N LYS A 103 18.92 -24.59 25.76
CA LYS A 103 18.26 -25.80 26.26
C LYS A 103 18.81 -26.30 27.61
N ASN A 104 20.12 -26.17 27.82
CA ASN A 104 20.80 -26.68 29.02
C ASN A 104 21.17 -25.58 30.01
N VAL A 105 20.67 -24.36 29.82
CA VAL A 105 20.95 -23.22 30.71
C VAL A 105 19.86 -23.18 31.79
N ILE A 106 20.25 -23.49 33.04
CA ILE A 106 19.36 -23.38 34.20
C ILE A 106 19.23 -21.90 34.58
N LYS A 107 18.00 -21.42 34.70
CA LYS A 107 17.68 -20.07 35.20
C LYS A 107 16.61 -20.13 36.29
N THR A 108 16.67 -19.19 37.21
CA THR A 108 15.58 -18.96 38.18
C THR A 108 14.39 -18.30 37.47
N VAL A 109 13.18 -18.73 37.78
CA VAL A 109 11.95 -18.07 37.32
C VAL A 109 11.66 -16.91 38.26
N VAL A 110 11.54 -15.70 37.72
CA VAL A 110 11.04 -14.54 38.48
C VAL A 110 9.55 -14.44 38.21
N LYS A 111 8.73 -14.57 39.24
CA LYS A 111 7.29 -14.28 39.22
C LYS A 111 7.05 -13.05 40.09
N ASN A 112 6.26 -12.10 39.59
CA ASN A 112 6.03 -10.78 40.19
C ASN A 112 7.34 -9.99 40.35
N VAL A 113 7.68 -9.21 39.32
CA VAL A 113 8.75 -8.21 39.40
C VAL A 113 8.35 -7.27 40.52
N LYS A 114 9.05 -7.32 41.65
CA LYS A 114 8.93 -6.27 42.66
C LYS A 114 9.42 -4.99 41.99
N GLU A 115 8.52 -4.06 41.73
CA GLU A 115 8.91 -2.67 41.49
C GLU A 115 9.74 -2.24 42.70
N VAL A 116 10.95 -1.76 42.43
CA VAL A 116 11.85 -1.14 43.41
C VAL A 116 11.52 0.34 43.45
#